data_AF-A0A519WNI6-F1
#
_entry.id   AF-A0A519WNI6-F1
#
_cell.length_a   1.000
_cell.length_b   1.000
_cell.length_c   1.000
_cell.angle_alpha   90.00
_cell.angle_beta   90.00
_cell.angle_gamma   90.00
#
_symmetry.space_group_name_H-M   'P 1'
#
loop_
_entity.id
_entity.type
_entity.pdbx_description
1 polymer ?
#
loop_
_entity_poly.entity_id
_entity_poly.type
_entity_poly.pdbx_seq_one_letter_code
_entity_poly.pdbx_strand_id
1 'polypeptide(L)'
;MHANNEIGNILDIFAVGNLCKLYNAIFHSDTVQTVGHFPFDLRNTPVHFITGAAHKFHGPKGVGILYINENVRIKPFVHGGGQERNMRAGTENIYGIVGFAKALETATANHEADSAAIGTLKYYMYEQLKKHVPGVAFNGDVLGRSLYTVLSVSFPKTEKSEMILFNLDINSICASGGSACTSGAEQGSHVIRAINNNPNQVTVRFSFCKHNTKEEVDLVVEKLKELV
;
A
#
# COMPACT_ATOMS: atom_id res chain seq x y z
N MET A 1 9.60 -4.87 2.50
CA MET A 1 8.49 -4.28 1.74
C MET A 1 9.01 -3.06 1.00
N HIS A 2 8.73 -2.92 -0.29
CA HIS A 2 9.20 -1.80 -1.11
C HIS A 2 8.48 -0.49 -0.77
N ALA A 3 7.17 -0.55 -0.51
CA ALA A 3 6.43 0.60 0.02
C ALA A 3 5.46 0.16 1.10
N ASN A 4 5.47 0.86 2.24
CA ASN A 4 4.65 0.51 3.40
C ASN A 4 3.16 0.78 3.13
N ASN A 5 2.31 -0.24 3.32
CA ASN A 5 0.87 -0.17 3.09
C ASN A 5 0.09 0.64 4.13
N GLU A 6 0.69 1.02 5.26
CA GLU A 6 0.05 1.80 6.32
C GLU A 6 0.43 3.28 6.28
N ILE A 7 1.71 3.59 6.01
CA ILE A 7 2.25 4.97 6.06
C ILE A 7 2.75 5.48 4.71
N GLY A 8 2.74 4.66 3.67
CA GLY A 8 3.11 5.06 2.31
C GLY A 8 4.62 5.16 2.05
N ASN A 9 5.48 5.22 3.06
CA ASN A 9 6.95 5.35 2.86
C ASN A 9 7.50 4.31 1.89
N ILE A 10 8.34 4.76 0.96
CA ILE A 10 9.02 3.95 -0.04
C ILE A 10 10.47 3.71 0.41
N LEU A 11 10.84 2.44 0.47
CA LEU A 11 12.19 1.97 0.74
C LEU A 11 13.06 2.12 -0.51
N ASP A 12 14.32 2.52 -0.32
CA ASP A 12 15.30 2.52 -1.39
C ASP A 12 15.72 1.08 -1.74
N ILE A 13 15.03 0.48 -2.72
CA ILE A 13 15.24 -0.92 -3.09
C ILE A 13 16.64 -1.19 -3.64
N PHE A 14 17.28 -0.19 -4.25
CA PHE A 14 18.64 -0.30 -4.76
C PHE A 14 19.66 -0.28 -3.63
N ALA A 15 19.52 0.66 -2.68
CA ALA A 15 20.41 0.72 -1.53
C ALA A 15 20.35 -0.59 -0.72
N VAL A 16 19.15 -1.10 -0.44
CA VAL A 16 18.98 -2.36 0.31
C VAL A 16 19.49 -3.56 -0.47
N GLY A 17 19.16 -3.67 -1.77
CA GLY A 17 19.64 -4.79 -2.57
C GLY A 17 21.15 -4.79 -2.75
N ASN A 18 21.79 -3.62 -2.87
CA ASN A 18 23.26 -3.52 -2.90
C ASN A 18 23.89 -3.91 -1.56
N LEU A 19 23.25 -3.56 -0.44
CA LEU A 19 23.68 -4.02 0.87
C LEU A 19 23.57 -5.54 0.99
N CYS A 20 22.46 -6.14 0.54
CA CYS A 20 22.31 -7.59 0.50
C CYS A 20 23.38 -8.26 -0.37
N LYS A 21 23.70 -7.70 -1.54
CA LYS A 21 24.79 -8.19 -2.40
C LYS A 21 26.15 -8.14 -1.68
N LEU A 22 26.47 -7.04 -0.98
CA LEU A 22 27.72 -6.89 -0.23
C LEU A 22 27.91 -8.01 0.80
N TYR A 23 26.83 -8.41 1.47
CA TYR A 23 26.86 -9.46 2.51
C TYR A 23 26.42 -10.83 2.02
N ASN A 24 26.30 -11.04 0.71
CA ASN A 24 25.84 -12.28 0.10
C ASN A 24 24.50 -12.79 0.68
N ALA A 25 23.59 -11.87 0.98
CA ALA A 25 22.27 -12.14 1.52
C ALA A 25 21.21 -12.23 0.42
N ILE A 26 20.25 -13.13 0.60
CA ILE A 26 19.05 -13.22 -0.24
C ILE A 26 18.10 -12.06 0.10
N PHE A 27 17.56 -11.43 -0.95
CA PHE A 27 16.69 -10.27 -0.83
C PHE A 27 15.35 -10.52 -1.52
N HIS A 28 14.32 -10.71 -0.69
CA HIS A 28 12.93 -10.64 -1.10
C HIS A 28 12.39 -9.25 -0.78
N SER A 29 11.72 -8.64 -1.76
CA SER A 29 10.98 -7.40 -1.56
C SER A 29 9.50 -7.62 -1.83
N ASP A 30 8.68 -7.46 -0.80
CA ASP A 30 7.24 -7.32 -0.99
C ASP A 30 6.94 -6.01 -1.74
N THR A 31 6.53 -6.14 -3.00
CA THR A 31 6.22 -5.04 -3.91
C THR A 31 4.72 -4.91 -4.19
N VAL A 32 3.86 -5.52 -3.36
CA VAL A 32 2.41 -5.59 -3.58
C VAL A 32 1.76 -4.20 -3.73
N GLN A 33 2.25 -3.18 -3.04
CA GLN A 33 1.77 -1.80 -3.16
C GLN A 33 2.40 -0.99 -4.30
N THR A 34 3.38 -1.56 -5.00
CA THR A 34 4.17 -0.84 -6.02
C THR A 34 4.07 -1.45 -7.41
N VAL A 35 3.88 -2.77 -7.54
CA VAL A 35 3.63 -3.40 -8.85
C VAL A 35 2.34 -2.82 -9.43
N GLY A 36 2.38 -2.41 -10.70
CA GLY A 36 1.28 -1.70 -11.37
C GLY A 36 1.18 -0.21 -11.00
N HIS A 37 1.99 0.28 -10.06
CA HIS A 37 2.02 1.68 -9.64
C HIS A 37 3.36 2.36 -9.88
N PHE A 38 4.42 1.62 -10.17
CA PHE A 38 5.76 2.13 -10.45
C PHE A 38 6.42 1.26 -11.53
N PRO A 39 7.29 1.83 -12.37
CA PRO A 39 8.06 1.04 -13.33
C PRO A 39 9.03 0.11 -12.59
N PHE A 40 9.12 -1.13 -13.07
CA PHE A 40 10.08 -2.12 -12.57
C PHE A 40 10.98 -2.59 -13.70
N ASP A 41 12.29 -2.43 -13.51
CA ASP A 41 13.29 -3.10 -14.33
C ASP A 41 13.97 -4.20 -13.52
N LEU A 42 13.40 -5.40 -13.59
CA LEU A 42 13.88 -6.55 -12.81
C LEU A 42 15.25 -7.07 -13.26
N ARG A 43 15.73 -6.66 -14.45
CA ARG A 43 17.09 -7.01 -14.88
C ARG A 43 18.14 -6.22 -14.10
N ASN A 44 17.83 -4.94 -13.80
CA ASN A 44 18.76 -4.03 -13.13
C ASN A 44 18.48 -3.84 -11.65
N THR A 45 17.27 -4.18 -11.17
CA THR A 45 16.92 -4.09 -9.75
C THR A 45 17.62 -5.20 -8.96
N PRO A 46 18.40 -4.89 -7.90
CA PRO A 46 19.19 -5.86 -7.15
C PRO A 46 18.37 -6.73 -6.19
N VAL A 47 17.36 -7.45 -6.70
CA VAL A 47 16.42 -8.30 -5.93
C VAL A 47 16.50 -9.76 -6.40
N HIS A 48 16.30 -10.68 -5.45
CA HIS A 48 16.17 -12.11 -5.77
C HIS A 48 14.70 -12.49 -5.97
N PHE A 49 13.80 -11.82 -5.24
CA PHE A 49 12.37 -12.06 -5.32
C PHE A 49 11.58 -10.77 -5.22
N ILE A 50 10.49 -10.68 -5.99
CA ILE A 50 9.44 -9.67 -5.77
C ILE A 50 8.05 -10.29 -5.80
N THR A 51 7.10 -9.70 -5.09
CA THR A 51 5.72 -10.19 -4.99
C THR A 51 4.72 -9.16 -5.50
N GLY A 52 3.75 -9.60 -6.30
CA GLY A 52 2.67 -8.75 -6.81
C GLY A 52 1.29 -9.39 -6.62
N ALA A 53 0.25 -8.59 -6.45
CA ALA A 53 -1.13 -9.06 -6.31
C ALA A 53 -2.07 -8.20 -7.17
N ALA A 54 -2.85 -8.83 -8.05
CA ALA A 54 -3.60 -8.12 -9.10
C ALA A 54 -4.57 -7.07 -8.55
N HIS A 55 -5.28 -7.43 -7.48
CA HIS A 55 -6.30 -6.57 -6.87
C HIS A 55 -5.78 -5.25 -6.29
N LYS A 56 -4.46 -5.02 -6.26
CA LYS A 56 -3.88 -3.73 -5.85
C LYS A 56 -3.86 -2.70 -6.97
N PHE A 57 -3.94 -3.14 -8.23
CA PHE A 57 -3.99 -2.29 -9.41
C PHE A 57 -5.22 -2.64 -10.27
N HIS A 58 -6.35 -2.86 -9.61
CA HIS A 58 -7.67 -3.14 -10.21
C HIS A 58 -7.80 -4.47 -11.00
N GLY A 59 -6.88 -5.42 -10.82
CA GLY A 59 -7.04 -6.78 -11.32
C GLY A 59 -7.91 -7.67 -10.41
N PRO A 60 -8.15 -8.93 -10.81
CA PRO A 60 -8.93 -9.87 -10.03
C PRO A 60 -8.28 -10.20 -8.67
N LYS A 61 -9.11 -10.42 -7.64
CA LYS A 61 -8.69 -11.00 -6.35
C LYS A 61 -8.33 -12.48 -6.55
N GLY A 62 -7.47 -13.01 -5.67
CA GLY A 62 -7.09 -14.43 -5.69
C GLY A 62 -6.02 -14.82 -6.72
N VAL A 63 -5.41 -13.84 -7.40
CA VAL A 63 -4.26 -14.04 -8.29
C VAL A 63 -3.13 -13.07 -7.98
N GLY A 64 -1.91 -13.56 -8.08
CA GLY A 64 -0.68 -12.81 -7.81
C GLY A 64 0.51 -13.48 -8.48
N ILE A 65 1.68 -12.88 -8.32
CA ILE A 65 2.94 -13.37 -8.86
C ILE A 65 4.02 -13.40 -7.78
N LEU A 66 4.93 -14.34 -7.91
CA LEU A 66 6.25 -14.31 -7.31
C LEU A 66 7.26 -14.33 -8.45
N TYR A 67 7.98 -13.23 -8.63
CA TYR A 67 9.17 -13.24 -9.47
C TYR A 67 10.31 -13.92 -8.71
N ILE A 68 11.03 -14.80 -9.40
CA ILE A 68 12.23 -15.47 -8.90
C ILE A 68 13.35 -15.16 -9.89
N ASN A 69 14.42 -14.54 -9.40
CA ASN A 69 15.62 -14.32 -10.19
C ASN A 69 16.25 -15.66 -10.57
N GLU A 70 16.72 -15.78 -11.81
CA GLU A 70 17.28 -17.03 -12.35
C GLU A 70 18.51 -17.56 -11.59
N ASN A 71 19.20 -16.68 -10.88
CA ASN A 71 20.39 -17.02 -10.08
C ASN A 71 20.04 -17.71 -8.75
N VAL A 72 18.76 -17.87 -8.42
CA VAL A 72 18.32 -18.50 -7.16
C VAL A 72 17.38 -19.66 -7.44
N ARG A 73 17.58 -20.74 -6.69
CA ARG A 73 16.69 -21.90 -6.68
C ARG A 73 16.01 -21.99 -5.32
N ILE A 74 14.70 -22.25 -5.34
CA ILE A 74 13.91 -22.52 -4.15
C ILE A 74 13.22 -23.88 -4.29
N LYS A 75 12.73 -24.43 -3.18
CA LYS A 75 11.85 -25.60 -3.21
C LYS A 75 10.40 -25.11 -3.30
N PRO A 76 9.53 -25.81 -4.06
CA PRO A 76 8.12 -25.45 -4.13
C PRO A 76 7.48 -25.56 -2.74
N PHE A 77 6.61 -24.61 -2.40
CA PHE A 77 5.79 -24.69 -1.19
C PHE A 77 4.51 -25.52 -1.41
N VAL A 78 3.92 -25.42 -2.60
CA VAL A 78 2.76 -26.22 -3.01
C VAL A 78 3.25 -27.37 -3.89
N HIS A 79 3.13 -28.59 -3.38
CA HIS A 79 3.57 -29.81 -4.04
C HIS A 79 2.45 -30.46 -4.87
N GLY A 80 2.82 -31.19 -5.93
CA GLY A 80 1.89 -31.86 -6.84
C GLY A 80 2.48 -31.99 -8.25
N GLY A 81 1.68 -31.68 -9.28
CA GLY A 81 2.13 -31.68 -10.68
C GLY A 81 3.22 -30.64 -10.99
N GLY A 82 3.72 -30.67 -12.23
CA GLY A 82 4.84 -29.84 -12.69
C GLY A 82 4.49 -28.44 -13.21
N GLN A 83 3.33 -27.89 -12.85
CA GLN A 83 2.91 -26.54 -13.26
C GLN A 83 3.90 -25.46 -12.76
N GLU A 84 3.87 -24.28 -13.39
CA GLU A 84 4.74 -23.15 -13.04
C GLU A 84 6.22 -23.56 -12.98
N ARG A 85 6.69 -24.35 -13.96
CA ARG A 85 8.08 -24.86 -14.04
C ARG A 85 8.48 -25.71 -12.82
N ASN A 86 7.56 -26.52 -12.30
CA ASN A 86 7.71 -27.31 -11.06
C ASN A 86 7.81 -26.46 -9.77
N MET A 87 7.47 -25.16 -9.81
CA MET A 87 7.63 -24.26 -8.66
C MET A 87 6.37 -24.09 -7.82
N ARG A 88 5.19 -24.35 -8.41
CA ARG A 88 3.90 -24.26 -7.72
C ARG A 88 2.89 -25.17 -8.41
N ALA A 89 2.52 -26.25 -7.74
CA ALA A 89 1.55 -27.20 -8.29
C ALA A 89 0.12 -26.66 -8.32
N GLY A 90 -0.70 -27.28 -9.17
CA GLY A 90 -2.13 -27.02 -9.32
C GLY A 90 -2.45 -26.40 -10.68
N THR A 91 -3.56 -26.83 -11.28
CA THR A 91 -4.02 -26.34 -12.58
C THR A 91 -4.08 -24.81 -12.59
N GLU A 92 -3.57 -24.22 -13.66
CA GLU A 92 -3.40 -22.78 -13.81
C GLU A 92 -4.75 -22.06 -13.81
N ASN A 93 -4.85 -20.99 -13.03
CA ASN A 93 -6.02 -20.11 -13.04
C ASN A 93 -5.96 -19.18 -14.26
N ILE A 94 -6.26 -19.71 -15.45
CA ILE A 94 -6.07 -19.01 -16.73
C ILE A 94 -6.81 -17.66 -16.77
N TYR A 95 -8.07 -17.60 -16.36
CA TYR A 95 -8.83 -16.34 -16.36
C TYR A 95 -8.25 -15.33 -15.35
N GLY A 96 -7.77 -15.79 -14.19
CA GLY A 96 -7.06 -14.96 -13.23
C GLY A 96 -5.75 -14.41 -13.79
N ILE A 97 -4.97 -15.25 -14.47
CA ILE A 97 -3.70 -14.88 -15.11
C ILE A 97 -3.93 -13.83 -16.21
N VAL A 98 -4.90 -14.04 -17.09
CA VAL A 98 -5.26 -13.09 -18.14
C VAL A 98 -5.74 -11.77 -17.54
N GLY A 99 -6.59 -11.81 -16.51
CA GLY A 99 -7.05 -10.62 -15.80
C GLY A 99 -5.92 -9.87 -15.10
N PHE A 100 -4.96 -10.58 -14.49
CA PHE A 100 -3.76 -9.98 -13.91
C PHE A 100 -2.95 -9.24 -14.99
N ALA A 101 -2.67 -9.92 -16.11
CA ALA A 101 -1.87 -9.36 -17.19
C ALA A 101 -2.52 -8.10 -17.78
N LYS A 102 -3.83 -8.14 -18.05
CA LYS A 102 -4.55 -6.99 -18.60
C LYS A 102 -4.59 -5.81 -17.63
N ALA A 103 -4.80 -6.07 -16.34
CA ALA A 103 -4.80 -5.04 -15.31
C ALA A 103 -3.42 -4.40 -15.17
N LEU A 104 -2.35 -5.20 -15.16
CA LEU A 104 -0.99 -4.71 -15.08
C LEU A 104 -0.63 -3.86 -16.31
N GLU A 105 -0.92 -4.34 -17.52
CA GLU A 105 -0.72 -3.59 -18.76
C GLU A 105 -1.40 -2.22 -18.69
N THR A 106 -2.69 -2.19 -18.35
CA THR A 106 -3.48 -0.95 -18.27
C THR A 106 -2.94 0.01 -17.20
N ALA A 107 -2.59 -0.51 -16.02
CA ALA A 107 -2.07 0.30 -14.92
C ALA A 107 -0.69 0.88 -15.27
N THR A 108 0.17 0.11 -15.92
CA THR A 108 1.50 0.60 -16.36
C THR A 108 1.41 1.62 -17.50
N ALA A 109 0.50 1.44 -18.46
CA ALA A 109 0.32 2.38 -19.57
C ALA A 109 -0.17 3.75 -19.12
N ASN A 110 -1.00 3.80 -18.07
CA ASN A 110 -1.57 5.03 -17.53
C ASN A 110 -0.81 5.57 -16.30
N HIS A 111 0.30 4.94 -15.91
CA HIS A 111 0.96 5.21 -14.63
C HIS A 111 1.26 6.69 -14.40
N GLU A 112 1.84 7.39 -15.37
CA GLU A 112 2.21 8.81 -15.22
C GLU A 112 0.99 9.69 -14.96
N ALA A 113 -0.07 9.53 -15.76
CA ALA A 113 -1.30 10.30 -15.62
C ALA A 113 -2.03 9.97 -14.30
N ASP A 114 -2.22 8.69 -14.01
CA ASP A 114 -2.92 8.23 -12.81
C ASP A 114 -2.16 8.63 -11.54
N SER A 115 -0.84 8.47 -11.51
CA SER A 115 -0.03 8.83 -10.34
C SER A 115 -0.03 10.33 -10.06
N ALA A 116 0.02 11.18 -11.09
CA ALA A 116 -0.06 12.62 -10.95
C ALA A 116 -1.46 13.07 -10.44
N ALA A 117 -2.53 12.53 -11.03
CA ALA A 117 -3.90 12.88 -10.64
C ALA A 117 -4.20 12.44 -9.20
N ILE A 118 -3.90 11.18 -8.87
CA ILE A 118 -4.11 10.63 -7.53
C ILE A 118 -3.21 11.34 -6.50
N GLY A 119 -1.96 11.62 -6.84
CA GLY A 119 -1.04 12.38 -6.00
C GLY A 119 -1.55 13.79 -5.70
N THR A 120 -2.16 14.47 -6.69
CA THR A 120 -2.79 15.77 -6.49
C THR A 120 -3.92 15.70 -5.45
N LEU A 121 -4.77 14.67 -5.51
CA LEU A 121 -5.82 14.45 -4.51
C LEU A 121 -5.25 14.16 -3.12
N LYS A 122 -4.20 13.32 -3.03
CA LYS A 122 -3.49 13.03 -1.77
C LYS A 122 -2.98 14.32 -1.12
N TYR A 123 -2.28 15.16 -1.88
CA TYR A 123 -1.73 16.41 -1.37
C TYR A 123 -2.80 17.44 -1.06
N TYR A 124 -3.87 17.49 -1.86
CA TYR A 124 -5.02 18.33 -1.56
C TYR A 124 -5.63 17.97 -0.21
N MET A 125 -5.89 16.68 0.06
CA MET A 125 -6.40 16.22 1.35
C MET A 125 -5.43 16.56 2.49
N TYR A 126 -4.13 16.35 2.30
CA TYR A 126 -3.10 16.71 3.27
C TYR A 126 -3.18 18.18 3.68
N GLU A 127 -3.20 19.10 2.71
CA GLU A 127 -3.25 20.54 2.96
C GLU A 127 -4.55 20.97 3.64
N GLN A 128 -5.69 20.42 3.20
CA GLN A 128 -6.99 20.75 3.78
C GLN A 128 -7.09 20.27 5.24
N LEU A 129 -6.64 19.06 5.55
CA LEU A 129 -6.61 18.56 6.92
C LEU A 129 -5.69 19.40 7.80
N LYS A 130 -4.47 19.71 7.34
CA LYS A 130 -3.52 20.54 8.08
C LYS A 130 -4.05 21.94 8.37
N LYS A 131 -4.81 22.52 7.44
CA LYS A 131 -5.43 23.83 7.58
C LYS A 131 -6.61 23.83 8.56
N HIS A 132 -7.39 22.75 8.58
CA HIS A 132 -8.71 22.75 9.22
C HIS A 132 -8.84 21.88 10.48
N VAL A 133 -7.90 20.97 10.74
CA VAL A 133 -7.95 20.07 11.90
C VAL A 133 -6.77 20.40 12.82
N PRO A 134 -6.98 21.18 13.90
CA PRO A 134 -5.93 21.53 14.85
C PRO A 134 -5.29 20.29 15.47
N GLY A 135 -3.95 20.26 15.55
CA GLY A 135 -3.22 19.13 16.14
C GLY A 135 -3.16 17.87 15.28
N VAL A 136 -3.66 17.90 14.04
CA VAL A 136 -3.47 16.82 13.08
C VAL A 136 -1.98 16.63 12.78
N ALA A 137 -1.55 15.38 12.80
CA ALA A 137 -0.24 14.95 12.36
C ALA A 137 -0.37 13.94 11.23
N PHE A 138 0.75 13.58 10.62
CA PHE A 138 0.79 12.61 9.54
C PHE A 138 1.88 11.58 9.84
N ASN A 139 1.59 10.32 9.55
CA ASN A 139 2.53 9.24 9.78
C ASN A 139 3.38 9.05 8.52
N GLY A 140 4.70 8.97 8.71
CA GLY A 140 5.61 8.71 7.61
C GLY A 140 6.03 9.97 6.83
N ASP A 141 6.60 9.75 5.64
CA ASP A 141 7.19 10.80 4.80
C ASP A 141 6.23 11.24 3.69
N VAL A 142 5.09 11.84 4.08
CA VAL A 142 3.96 12.14 3.18
C VAL A 142 4.36 13.01 1.99
N LEU A 143 5.26 13.98 2.21
CA LEU A 143 5.71 14.94 1.19
C LEU A 143 7.02 14.53 0.49
N GLY A 144 7.69 13.47 0.97
CA GLY A 144 8.91 12.95 0.37
C GLY A 144 8.67 11.65 -0.39
N ARG A 145 9.46 10.61 -0.09
CA ARG A 145 9.39 9.32 -0.79
C ARG A 145 8.24 8.47 -0.25
N SER A 146 7.03 8.72 -0.76
CA SER A 146 5.83 7.97 -0.37
C SER A 146 4.93 7.60 -1.55
N LEU A 147 4.10 6.58 -1.33
CA LEU A 147 3.02 6.21 -2.25
C LEU A 147 2.12 7.41 -2.52
N TYR A 148 1.78 7.63 -3.78
CA TYR A 148 0.76 8.61 -4.18
C TYR A 148 -0.65 8.16 -3.80
N THR A 149 -0.85 6.86 -3.53
CA THR A 149 -2.14 6.25 -3.20
C THR A 149 -2.44 6.20 -1.70
N VAL A 150 -1.53 6.58 -0.80
CA VAL A 150 -1.71 6.40 0.66
C VAL A 150 -1.46 7.71 1.40
N LEU A 151 -2.43 8.11 2.22
CA LEU A 151 -2.28 9.17 3.22
C LEU A 151 -2.58 8.58 4.60
N SER A 152 -1.59 8.58 5.48
CA SER A 152 -1.73 8.12 6.86
C SER A 152 -1.75 9.30 7.80
N VAL A 153 -2.88 9.51 8.46
CA VAL A 153 -3.16 10.68 9.28
C VAL A 153 -3.25 10.24 10.73
N SER A 154 -2.70 11.05 11.62
CA SER A 154 -2.78 10.89 13.07
C SER A 154 -3.58 12.05 13.65
N PHE A 155 -4.81 11.77 14.05
CA PHE A 155 -5.70 12.75 14.66
C PHE A 155 -5.49 12.83 16.17
N PRO A 156 -5.61 14.03 16.79
CA PRO A 156 -5.58 14.14 18.24
C PRO A 156 -6.70 13.33 18.88
N LYS A 157 -6.38 12.64 19.97
CA LYS A 157 -7.34 11.79 20.67
C LYS A 157 -8.35 12.63 21.46
N THR A 158 -9.60 12.53 21.05
CA THR A 158 -10.83 12.98 21.72
C THR A 158 -11.80 11.80 21.86
N GLU A 159 -12.84 11.91 22.70
CA GLU A 159 -13.90 10.90 22.80
C GLU A 159 -14.55 10.57 21.44
N LYS A 160 -14.69 11.57 20.57
CA LYS A 160 -15.22 11.40 19.21
C LYS A 160 -14.22 10.72 18.27
N SER A 161 -12.94 11.04 18.39
CA SER A 161 -11.89 10.47 17.52
C SER A 161 -11.68 8.97 17.74
N GLU A 162 -11.99 8.43 18.93
CA GLU A 162 -11.91 6.98 19.17
C GLU A 162 -12.90 6.20 18.30
N MET A 163 -14.02 6.84 17.92
CA MET A 163 -15.03 6.28 17.03
C MET A 163 -14.92 6.83 15.61
N ILE A 164 -13.79 7.44 15.22
CA ILE A 164 -13.67 8.14 13.92
C ILE A 164 -13.97 7.23 12.73
N LEU A 165 -13.46 5.99 12.74
CA LEU A 165 -13.70 5.03 11.65
C LEU A 165 -15.17 4.62 11.55
N PHE A 166 -15.83 4.45 12.70
CA PHE A 166 -17.25 4.13 12.76
C PHE A 166 -18.11 5.30 12.26
N ASN A 167 -17.76 6.54 12.63
CA ASN A 167 -18.43 7.72 12.15
C ASN A 167 -18.22 7.93 10.64
N LEU A 168 -17.02 7.68 10.13
CA LEU A 168 -16.75 7.70 8.69
C LEU A 168 -17.61 6.66 7.95
N ASP A 169 -17.72 5.43 8.48
CA ASP A 169 -18.54 4.37 7.89
C ASP A 169 -20.05 4.72 7.83
N ILE A 170 -20.62 5.27 8.92
CA ILE A 170 -22.01 5.78 8.92
C ILE A 170 -22.23 6.86 7.86
N ASN A 171 -21.20 7.67 7.60
CA ASN A 171 -21.22 8.70 6.56
C ASN A 171 -20.81 8.16 5.18
N SER A 172 -20.75 6.84 5.00
CA SER A 172 -20.39 6.16 3.75
C SER A 172 -18.99 6.50 3.24
N ILE A 173 -18.06 6.80 4.15
CA ILE A 173 -16.65 7.07 3.87
C ILE A 173 -15.81 5.87 4.28
N CYS A 174 -15.23 5.20 3.28
CA CYS A 174 -14.33 4.07 3.50
C CYS A 174 -12.93 4.54 3.92
N ALA A 175 -12.51 4.21 5.14
CA ALA A 175 -11.15 4.43 5.64
C ALA A 175 -10.68 3.24 6.49
N SER A 176 -9.42 3.24 6.95
CA SER A 176 -8.85 2.13 7.73
C SER A 176 -7.98 2.63 8.88
N GLY A 177 -8.05 2.00 10.06
CA GLY A 177 -7.16 2.31 11.19
C GLY A 177 -5.78 1.63 11.12
N GLY A 178 -5.43 1.03 9.98
CA GLY A 178 -4.22 0.21 9.85
C GLY A 178 -4.44 -1.24 10.28
N SER A 179 -3.34 -1.96 10.55
CA SER A 179 -3.34 -3.42 10.74
C SER A 179 -4.13 -3.92 11.95
N ALA A 180 -4.39 -3.06 12.94
CA ALA A 180 -5.06 -3.43 14.19
C ALA A 180 -6.54 -3.77 14.02
N CYS A 181 -7.25 -3.01 13.18
CA CYS A 181 -8.69 -3.17 12.98
C CYS A 181 -9.04 -4.53 12.37
N THR A 182 -8.12 -5.13 11.61
CA THR A 182 -8.35 -6.41 10.92
C THR A 182 -7.88 -7.63 11.71
N SER A 183 -6.96 -7.49 12.67
CA SER A 183 -6.36 -8.62 13.38
C SER A 183 -7.04 -8.95 14.72
N GLY A 184 -8.03 -8.15 15.14
CA GLY A 184 -8.67 -8.29 16.46
C GLY A 184 -7.70 -8.10 17.64
N ALA A 185 -6.51 -7.54 17.39
CA ALA A 185 -5.47 -7.39 18.39
C ALA A 185 -5.62 -6.03 19.09
N GLU A 186 -5.82 -6.05 20.40
CA GLU A 186 -5.96 -4.83 21.23
C GLU A 186 -4.76 -3.87 21.12
N GLN A 187 -3.59 -4.37 20.72
CA GLN A 187 -2.34 -3.61 20.82
C GLN A 187 -2.18 -2.47 19.79
N GLY A 188 -3.08 -2.31 18.80
CA GLY A 188 -2.92 -1.31 17.74
C GLY A 188 -1.97 -1.76 16.62
N SER A 189 -1.63 -0.86 15.68
CA SER A 189 -0.75 -1.19 14.55
C SER A 189 0.72 -1.27 14.97
N HIS A 190 1.40 -2.36 14.61
CA HIS A 190 2.83 -2.52 14.87
C HIS A 190 3.69 -1.51 14.08
N VAL A 191 3.26 -1.10 12.88
CA VAL A 191 3.95 -0.07 12.09
C VAL A 191 3.87 1.28 12.79
N ILE A 192 2.67 1.66 13.25
CA ILE A 192 2.47 2.95 13.93
C ILE A 192 3.27 2.98 15.23
N ARG A 193 3.18 1.94 16.08
CA ARG A 193 3.97 1.86 17.32
C ARG A 193 5.48 2.01 17.10
N ALA A 194 6.00 1.52 15.98
CA ALA A 194 7.42 1.60 15.66
C ALA A 194 7.92 3.02 15.33
N ILE A 195 7.03 3.89 14.85
CA ILE A 195 7.38 5.27 14.43
C ILE A 195 6.81 6.34 15.35
N ASN A 196 5.69 6.05 16.02
CA ASN A 196 4.94 6.97 16.85
C ASN A 196 4.13 6.17 17.87
N ASN A 197 4.60 6.15 19.11
CA ASN A 197 3.91 5.47 20.21
C ASN A 197 3.10 6.44 21.08
N ASN A 198 2.63 7.55 20.51
CA ASN A 198 1.81 8.52 21.23
C ASN A 198 0.38 7.96 21.41
N PRO A 199 -0.03 7.61 22.65
CA PRO A 199 -1.36 7.05 22.90
C PRO A 199 -2.48 8.09 22.73
N ASN A 200 -2.13 9.38 22.63
CA ASN A 200 -3.06 10.49 22.44
C ASN A 200 -3.27 10.81 20.96
N GLN A 201 -2.96 9.89 20.04
CA GLN A 201 -3.28 10.02 18.63
C GLN A 201 -4.00 8.78 18.10
N VAL A 202 -4.96 9.01 17.21
CA VAL A 202 -5.73 7.98 16.51
C VAL A 202 -5.32 7.99 15.04
N THR A 203 -4.82 6.86 14.55
CA THR A 203 -4.41 6.73 13.15
C THR A 203 -5.59 6.38 12.25
N VAL A 204 -5.70 7.10 11.14
CA VAL A 204 -6.60 6.77 10.03
C VAL A 204 -5.82 6.85 8.73
N ARG A 205 -5.89 5.79 7.93
CA ARG A 205 -5.36 5.68 6.59
C ARG A 205 -6.47 5.89 5.57
N PHE A 206 -6.26 6.89 4.72
CA PHE A 206 -7.01 7.07 3.48
C PHE A 206 -6.19 6.49 2.32
N SER A 207 -6.86 5.82 1.40
CA SER A 207 -6.23 5.23 0.23
C SER A 207 -7.00 5.63 -1.03
N PHE A 208 -6.26 6.02 -2.06
CA PHE A 208 -6.80 6.64 -3.26
C PHE A 208 -6.57 5.77 -4.49
N CYS A 209 -7.46 5.92 -5.46
CA CYS A 209 -7.36 5.33 -6.79
C CYS A 209 -7.87 6.32 -7.85
N LYS A 210 -7.78 5.91 -9.12
CA LYS A 210 -8.18 6.73 -10.29
C LYS A 210 -9.67 7.11 -10.36
N HIS A 211 -10.50 6.54 -9.48
CA HIS A 211 -11.93 6.84 -9.42
C HIS A 211 -12.27 7.91 -8.38
N ASN A 212 -11.32 8.29 -7.53
CA ASN A 212 -11.57 9.31 -6.52
C ASN A 212 -11.65 10.70 -7.12
N THR A 213 -12.45 11.56 -6.49
CA THR A 213 -12.62 12.96 -6.92
C THR A 213 -12.24 13.96 -5.83
N LYS A 214 -12.10 15.23 -6.24
CA LYS A 214 -11.83 16.31 -5.29
C LYS A 214 -13.04 16.54 -4.37
N GLU A 215 -14.25 16.40 -4.90
CA GLU A 215 -15.50 16.59 -4.17
C GLU A 215 -15.66 15.54 -3.07
N GLU A 216 -15.23 14.30 -3.30
CA GLU A 216 -15.16 13.28 -2.27
C GLU A 216 -14.19 13.70 -1.16
N VAL A 217 -13.01 14.22 -1.51
CA VAL A 217 -12.04 14.72 -0.50
C VAL A 217 -12.63 15.88 0.30
N ASP A 218 -13.31 16.82 -0.36
CA ASP A 218 -13.98 17.95 0.30
C ASP A 218 -15.03 17.45 1.31
N LEU A 219 -15.86 16.48 0.93
CA LEU A 219 -16.84 15.86 1.81
C LEU A 219 -16.18 15.21 3.04
N VAL A 220 -15.09 14.46 2.83
CA VAL A 220 -14.37 13.81 3.93
C VAL A 220 -13.79 14.84 4.89
N VAL A 221 -13.18 15.90 4.36
CA VAL A 221 -12.59 16.95 5.20
C VAL A 221 -13.67 17.70 5.99
N GLU A 222 -14.80 18.07 5.39
CA GLU A 222 -15.91 18.70 6.12
C GLU A 222 -16.40 17.80 7.26
N LYS A 223 -16.55 16.50 7.03
CA LYS A 223 -16.97 15.56 8.08
C LYS A 223 -15.93 15.44 9.19
N LEU A 224 -14.65 15.44 8.87
CA LEU A 224 -13.59 15.36 9.87
C LEU A 224 -13.52 16.61 10.77
N LYS A 225 -13.87 17.80 10.25
CA LYS A 225 -13.97 19.03 11.07
C LYS A 225 -15.04 18.94 12.16
N GLU A 226 -16.11 18.17 11.92
CA GLU A 226 -17.19 17.97 12.91
C GLU A 226 -16.81 16.96 14.01
N LEU A 227 -15.86 16.07 13.69
CA LEU A 227 -15.50 14.90 14.50
C LEU A 227 -14.23 15.08 15.34
N VAL A 228 -13.30 15.95 14.93
CA VAL A 228 -11.96 16.10 15.53
C VAL A 228 -11.69 17.54 15.98
#